data_AF-Q6XK00-F1
#
_entry.id   AF-Q6XK00-F1
#
_cell.length_a   1.000
_cell.length_b   1.000
_cell.length_c   1.000
_cell.angle_alpha   90.00
_cell.angle_beta   90.00
_cell.angle_gamma   90.00
#
_symmetry.space_group_name_H-M   'P 1'
#
loop_
_entity.id
_entity.type
_entity.pdbx_description
1 polymer ?
#
loop_
_entity_poly.entity_id
_entity_poly.type
_entity_poly.pdbx_seq_one_letter_code
_entity_poly.pdbx_strand_id
1 'polypeptide(L)' 'ERTGREWYVALNKRGKAKRGCSPRVKPQHVSTHFLPRFKQSEQPELSFTVTVPEKKKPPNPIKPKVPLSAPRRSPNTVK' A
#
# COMPACT_ATOMS: atom_id res chain seq x y z
N GLU A 1 -7.89 7.66 -7.44
CA GLU A 1 -6.93 8.77 -7.20
C GLU A 1 -7.28 9.93 -8.13
N ARG A 2 -6.91 11.18 -7.82
CA ARG A 2 -7.32 12.36 -8.62
C ARG A 2 -6.19 13.25 -9.15
N THR A 3 -4.93 13.02 -8.76
CA THR A 3 -3.87 14.03 -8.97
C THR A 3 -2.66 13.56 -9.79
N GLY A 4 -2.67 12.36 -10.36
CA GLY A 4 -1.55 11.83 -11.19
C GLY A 4 -0.19 11.77 -10.48
N ARG A 5 -0.17 11.96 -9.16
CA ARG A 5 1.04 12.09 -8.36
C ARG A 5 1.61 10.70 -8.09
N GLU A 6 2.89 10.55 -8.39
CA GLU A 6 3.65 9.33 -8.13
C GLU A 6 3.64 8.97 -6.64
N TRP A 7 3.70 7.67 -6.36
CA TRP A 7 3.90 7.16 -5.02
C TRP A 7 5.37 6.81 -4.84
N TYR A 8 5.94 7.23 -3.72
CA TYR A 8 7.33 6.95 -3.41
C TYR A 8 7.44 5.99 -2.24
N VAL A 9 8.42 5.10 -2.30
CA VAL A 9 8.88 4.35 -1.14
C VAL A 9 9.40 5.36 -0.12
N ALA A 10 9.03 5.23 1.15
CA ALA A 10 9.49 6.15 2.17
C ALA A 10 9.53 5.53 3.57
N LEU A 11 10.53 5.94 4.36
CA LEU A 11 10.64 5.63 5.78
C LEU A 11 10.54 6.90 6.63
N ASN A 12 9.96 6.79 7.83
CA ASN A 12 10.01 7.88 8.80
C ASN A 12 11.37 7.92 9.53
N LYS A 13 11.61 8.95 10.34
CA LYS A 13 12.86 9.07 11.13
C LYS A 13 13.07 7.93 12.15
N ARG A 14 12.02 7.17 12.48
CA ARG A 14 12.07 5.96 13.32
C ARG A 14 12.35 4.68 12.51
N GLY A 15 12.60 4.80 11.20
CA GLY A 15 12.82 3.67 10.28
C GLY A 15 11.56 2.88 9.92
N LYS A 16 10.36 3.36 10.28
CA LYS A 16 9.09 2.67 9.93
C LYS A 16 8.59 3.10 8.56
N ALA A 17 7.96 2.18 7.85
CA ALA A 17 7.35 2.43 6.55
C ALA A 17 6.30 3.55 6.61
N LYS A 18 6.33 4.43 5.61
CA LYS A 18 5.30 5.43 5.35
C LYS A 18 4.46 5.00 4.15
N ARG A 19 3.19 5.41 4.15
CA ARG A 19 2.32 5.26 2.98
C ARG A 19 2.85 6.11 1.82
N GLY A 20 3.11 5.50 0.67
CA GLY A 20 3.67 6.20 -0.49
C GLY A 20 2.78 7.29 -1.06
N CYS A 21 1.46 7.16 -0.93
CA CYS A 21 0.49 8.19 -1.32
C CYS A 21 0.32 9.32 -0.28
N SER A 22 1.09 9.32 0.81
CA SER A 22 1.00 10.37 1.82
C SER A 22 1.32 11.73 1.19
N PRO A 23 0.54 12.79 1.47
CA PRO A 23 0.83 14.12 0.94
C PRO A 23 2.21 14.64 1.39
N ARG A 24 2.72 14.13 2.52
CA ARG A 24 4.04 14.43 3.09
C ARG A 24 5.16 13.52 2.57
N VAL A 25 4.94 12.76 1.50
CA VAL A 25 5.95 11.92 0.83
C VAL A 25 6.14 12.48 -0.58
N LYS A 26 7.21 13.25 -0.79
CA LYS A 26 7.53 13.97 -2.03
C LYS A 26 8.97 13.67 -2.42
N PRO A 27 9.36 13.80 -3.71
CA PRO A 27 10.74 13.60 -4.16
C PRO A 27 11.77 14.36 -3.33
N GLN A 28 11.44 15.57 -2.90
CA GLN A 28 12.32 16.47 -2.15
C GLN A 28 12.53 16.09 -0.67
N HIS A 29 11.81 15.09 -0.14
CA HIS A 29 11.88 14.77 1.29
C HIS A 29 12.95 13.72 1.57
N VAL A 30 13.72 13.90 2.65
CA VAL A 30 14.72 12.91 3.09
C VAL A 30 14.12 11.51 3.26
N SER A 31 12.84 11.40 3.62
CA SER A 31 12.16 10.11 3.75
C SER A 31 12.10 9.29 2.46
N THR A 32 12.27 9.90 1.28
CA THR A 32 12.21 9.24 -0.04
C THR A 32 13.58 8.97 -0.67
N HIS A 33 14.66 9.45 -0.05
CA HIS A 33 16.00 9.26 -0.58
C HIS A 33 16.65 8.03 0.05
N PHE A 34 16.98 7.06 -0.80
CA PHE A 34 17.71 5.86 -0.42
C PHE A 34 19.06 5.88 -1.13
N LEU A 35 20.10 5.55 -0.40
CA LEU A 35 21.42 5.30 -0.97
C LEU A 35 21.54 3.78 -1.19
N PRO A 36 21.61 3.29 -2.44
CA PRO A 36 21.89 1.89 -2.71
C PRO A 36 23.20 1.48 -2.02
N ARG A 37 23.12 0.51 -1.11
CA ARG A 37 24.28 -0.05 -0.43
C ARG A 37 24.44 -1.49 -0.89
N PHE A 38 25.39 -1.73 -1.77
CA PHE A 38 25.72 -3.08 -2.20
C PHE A 38 26.41 -3.82 -1.05
N LYS A 39 25.75 -4.85 -0.53
CA LYS A 39 26.41 -5.90 0.24
C LYS A 39 26.38 -7.10 -0.68
N GLN A 40 27.53 -7.55 -1.18
CA GLN A 40 27.58 -8.76 -1.99
C GLN A 40 27.14 -9.95 -1.14
N SER A 41 25.89 -10.36 -1.31
CA SER A 41 25.41 -11.72 -1.07
C SER A 41 24.10 -11.90 -1.85
N GLU A 42 24.22 -12.62 -2.97
CA GLU A 42 23.20 -13.18 -3.85
C GLU A 42 22.26 -12.27 -4.66
N GLN A 43 22.10 -12.66 -5.92
CA GLN A 43 21.03 -12.21 -6.81
C GLN A 43 19.70 -12.61 -6.17
N PRO A 44 18.78 -11.67 -5.90
CA PRO A 44 17.40 -12.07 -5.66
C PRO A 44 16.87 -12.67 -6.97
N GLU A 45 16.64 -13.99 -7.01
CA GLU A 45 15.96 -14.66 -8.13
C GLU A 45 14.51 -14.17 -8.19
N LEU A 46 14.32 -12.99 -8.79
CA LEU A 46 13.03 -12.33 -8.87
C LEU A 46 12.33 -12.79 -10.15
N SER A 47 11.88 -14.05 -10.14
CA SER A 47 10.95 -14.55 -11.17
C SER A 47 9.53 -14.15 -10.77
N PHE A 48 8.92 -13.25 -11.53
CA PHE A 48 7.47 -13.07 -11.45
C PHE A 48 6.84 -14.12 -12.36
N THR A 49 6.26 -15.18 -11.79
CA THR A 49 5.36 -16.02 -12.56
C THR A 49 4.05 -15.27 -12.69
N VAL A 50 3.82 -14.63 -13.85
CA VAL A 50 2.46 -14.24 -14.23
C VAL A 50 1.68 -15.53 -14.41
N THR A 51 1.09 -16.05 -13.34
CA THR A 51 0.07 -17.07 -13.48
C THR A 51 -1.08 -16.41 -14.22
N VAL A 52 -1.22 -16.72 -15.51
CA VAL A 52 -2.48 -16.49 -16.21
C VAL A 52 -3.55 -17.14 -15.32
N PRO A 53 -4.59 -16.40 -14.89
CA PRO A 53 -5.69 -17.05 -14.21
C PRO A 53 -6.29 -18.03 -15.21
N GLU A 54 -5.95 -19.31 -15.06
CA GLU A 54 -6.71 -20.39 -15.67
C GLU A 54 -8.15 -20.14 -15.23
N LYS A 55 -9.08 -20.01 -16.20
CA LYS A 55 -10.49 -19.71 -15.97
C LYS A 55 -11.05 -20.68 -14.91
N LYS A 56 -10.96 -20.30 -13.64
CA LYS A 56 -11.78 -20.91 -12.60
C LYS A 56 -13.20 -20.47 -12.94
N LYS A 57 -14.04 -21.47 -13.22
CA LYS A 57 -15.49 -21.31 -13.42
C LYS A 57 -16.05 -20.32 -12.38
N PRO A 58 -17.04 -19.49 -12.76
CA PRO A 58 -17.59 -18.49 -11.86
C PRO A 58 -17.99 -19.16 -10.54
N PRO A 59 -17.62 -18.59 -9.37
CA PRO A 59 -18.12 -19.14 -8.12
C PRO A 59 -19.65 -19.08 -8.14
N ASN A 60 -20.27 -20.22 -7.87
CA ASN A 60 -21.72 -20.32 -7.71
C ASN A 60 -22.20 -19.23 -6.74
N PRO A 61 -23.39 -18.63 -6.93
CA PRO A 61 -23.86 -17.51 -6.14
C PRO A 61 -24.11 -17.97 -4.71
N ILE A 62 -23.12 -17.78 -3.83
CA ILE A 62 -23.33 -17.95 -2.40
C ILE A 62 -24.03 -16.67 -1.91
N LYS A 63 -25.25 -16.90 -1.45
CA LYS A 63 -26.29 -15.98 -1.00
C LYS A 63 -25.74 -14.89 -0.06
N PRO A 64 -26.26 -13.65 -0.13
CA PRO A 64 -25.73 -12.54 0.65
C PRO A 64 -26.01 -12.73 2.15
N LYS A 65 -24.96 -12.86 2.97
CA LYS A 65 -25.08 -12.61 4.41
C LYS A 65 -24.95 -11.11 4.64
N VAL A 66 -26.12 -10.51 4.81
CA VAL A 66 -26.52 -9.18 5.30
C VAL A 66 -25.59 -8.64 6.42
N PRO A 67 -25.42 -7.30 6.52
CA PRO A 67 -24.24 -6.66 7.09
C PRO A 67 -24.35 -6.50 8.62
N LEU A 68 -23.26 -6.72 9.34
CA LEU A 68 -23.19 -6.43 10.77
C LEU A 68 -22.40 -5.15 11.04
N SER A 69 -23.21 -4.10 11.23
CA SER A 69 -23.06 -3.01 12.19
C SER A 69 -21.83 -2.10 12.09
N ALA A 70 -22.07 -0.91 11.52
CA ALA A 70 -21.37 0.30 11.96
C ALA A 70 -21.61 0.55 13.46
N PRO A 71 -20.61 1.00 14.24
CA PRO A 71 -20.89 1.83 15.39
C PRO A 71 -20.97 3.28 14.92
N ARG A 72 -22.20 3.80 14.83
CA ARG A 72 -22.47 5.23 14.98
C ARG A 72 -22.05 5.66 16.38
N ARG A 73 -21.25 6.71 16.51
CA ARG A 73 -21.37 7.73 17.58
C ARG A 73 -20.52 8.97 17.28
N SER A 74 -21.21 9.97 16.72
CA SER A 74 -21.36 11.38 17.16
C SER A 74 -20.14 12.26 17.53
N PRO A 75 -20.30 13.59 17.40
CA PRO A 75 -19.23 14.55 17.17
C PRO A 75 -18.66 15.09 18.48
N ASN A 76 -17.35 15.39 18.50
CA ASN A 76 -16.80 16.28 19.51
C ASN A 76 -16.36 17.57 18.82
N THR A 77 -17.07 18.63 19.23
CA THR A 77 -16.76 20.05 19.16
C THR A 77 -15.40 20.40 19.77
N VAL A 78 -15.03 21.68 19.65
CA VAL A 78 -13.89 22.43 20.24
C VAL A 78 -12.75 22.59 19.22
N LYS A 79 -12.43 23.78 18.69
CA LYS A 79 -12.50 25.16 19.19
C LYS A 79 -12.84 26.12 18.06
#